data_AF-A0A0K2SQ67-F1
#
_entry.id   AF-A0A0K2SQ67-F1
#
_cell.length_a   1.000
_cell.length_b   1.000
_cell.length_c   1.000
_cell.angle_alpha   90.00
_cell.angle_beta   90.00
_cell.angle_gamma   90.00
#
_symmetry.space_group_name_H-M   'P 1'
#
loop_
_entity.id
_entity.type
_entity.pdbx_description
1 polymer ?
#
loop_
_entity_poly.entity_id
_entity_poly.type
_entity_poly.pdbx_seq_one_letter_code
_entity_poly.pdbx_strand_id
1 'polypeptide(L)' 'MPAHQQIQACIQRCQQVMQQLQQLSASTPDQRVRDLLQEGAHHLQLCVTECQFAAQRIAKTAAQPAMA' A
#
# COMPACT_ATOMS: atom_id res chain seq x y z
N MET A 1 -12.34 11.92 -9.52
CA MET A 1 -12.25 10.55 -8.98
C MET A 1 -12.58 10.58 -7.49
N PRO A 2 -13.61 9.87 -7.00
CA PRO A 2 -13.92 9.81 -5.58
C PRO A 2 -12.72 9.31 -4.77
N ALA A 3 -12.50 9.88 -3.58
CA ALA A 3 -11.34 9.61 -2.72
C ALA A 3 -11.12 8.11 -2.45
N HIS A 4 -12.21 7.34 -2.33
CA HIS A 4 -12.16 5.88 -2.19
C HIS A 4 -11.46 5.18 -3.37
N GLN A 5 -11.73 5.59 -4.61
CA GLN A 5 -11.09 5.00 -5.80
C GLN A 5 -9.60 5.33 -5.87
N GLN A 6 -9.21 6.52 -5.42
CA GLN A 6 -7.80 6.92 -5.37
C GLN A 6 -7.01 6.08 -4.35
N ILE A 7 -7.59 5.83 -3.17
CA ILE A 7 -6.96 4.97 -2.15
C ILE A 7 -6.85 3.53 -2.63
N GLN A 8 -7.88 3.01 -3.31
CA GLN A 8 -7.84 1.66 -3.86
C GLN A 8 -6.73 1.51 -4.92
N ALA A 9 -6.58 2.52 -5.79
CA ALA A 9 -5.52 2.56 -6.79
C ALA A 9 -4.12 2.63 -6.12
N CYS A 10 -3.99 3.41 -5.04
CA CYS A 10 -2.76 3.46 -4.24
C CYS A 10 -2.39 2.07 -3.68
N ILE A 11 -3.34 1.38 -3.04
CA ILE A 11 -3.14 0.04 -2.49
C ILE A 11 -2.64 -0.93 -3.57
N GLN A 12 -3.32 -0.97 -4.73
CA GLN A 12 -2.93 -1.84 -5.83
C GLN A 12 -1.52 -1.52 -6.34
N ARG A 13 -1.18 -0.23 -6.46
CA ARG A 13 0.14 0.20 -6.91
C ARG A 13 1.23 -0.20 -5.91
N CYS A 14 1.01 0.01 -4.61
CA CYS A 14 1.96 -0.40 -3.57
C CYS A 14 2.19 -1.91 -3.58
N GLN A 15 1.13 -2.71 -3.75
CA GLN A 15 1.25 -4.17 -3.86
C GLN A 15 2.07 -4.60 -5.07
N GLN A 16 1.87 -3.97 -6.23
CA GLN A 16 2.68 -4.25 -7.43
C GLN A 16 4.16 -3.90 -7.21
N VAL A 17 4.46 -2.74 -6.64
CA VAL A 17 5.85 -2.32 -6.40
C VAL A 17 6.51 -3.23 -5.35
N MET A 18 5.78 -3.63 -4.31
CA MET A 18 6.29 -4.58 -3.31
C MET A 18 6.72 -5.92 -3.94
N GLN A 19 5.91 -6.47 -4.86
CA GLN A 19 6.28 -7.69 -5.60
C GLN A 19 7.52 -7.48 -6.47
N GLN A 20 7.65 -6.33 -7.12
CA GLN A 20 8.83 -5.99 -7.92
C GLN A 20 10.10 -5.87 -7.06
N LEU A 21 10.01 -5.23 -5.89
CA LEU A 21 11.13 -5.10 -4.96
C LEU A 21 11.56 -6.47 -4.42
N GLN A 22 10.61 -7.34 -4.11
CA GLN A 22 10.89 -8.72 -3.68
C GLN A 22 11.63 -9.52 -4.77
N GLN A 23 11.15 -9.47 -6.02
CA GLN A 23 11.79 -10.12 -7.16
C GLN A 23 13.20 -9.59 -7.43
N LEU A 24 13.37 -8.26 -7.35
CA LEU A 24 14.66 -7.61 -7.54
C LEU A 24 15.63 -8.00 -6.40
N SER A 25 15.15 -8.04 -5.15
CA SER A 25 15.96 -8.46 -4.00
C SER A 25 16.45 -9.91 -4.16
N ALA A 26 15.62 -10.81 -4.69
CA ALA A 26 16.00 -12.21 -4.92
C ALA A 26 17.09 -12.37 -5.98
N SER A 27 17.18 -11.43 -6.93
CA SER A 27 18.13 -11.47 -8.05
C SER A 27 19.36 -10.57 -7.83
N THR A 28 19.43 -9.86 -6.70
CA THR A 28 20.49 -8.88 -6.43
C THR A 28 21.66 -9.54 -5.68
N PRO A 29 22.89 -9.53 -6.23
CA PRO A 29 24.04 -10.15 -5.59
C PRO A 29 24.59 -9.34 -4.40
N ASP A 30 24.47 -8.01 -4.46
CA ASP A 30 24.94 -7.11 -3.41
C ASP A 30 23.99 -7.16 -2.18
N GLN A 31 24.55 -7.51 -1.02
CA GLN A 31 23.76 -7.66 0.21
C GLN A 31 23.14 -6.34 0.67
N ARG A 32 23.87 -5.24 0.62
CA ARG A 32 23.37 -3.94 1.06
C ARG A 32 22.20 -3.48 0.19
N VAL A 33 22.27 -3.72 -1.12
CA VAL A 33 21.16 -3.42 -2.03
C VAL A 33 19.96 -4.33 -1.75
N ARG A 34 20.16 -5.63 -1.48
CA ARG A 34 19.05 -6.52 -1.05
C ARG A 34 18.35 -6.00 0.19
N ASP A 35 19.09 -5.63 1.22
CA ASP A 35 18.54 -5.15 2.49
C ASP A 35 17.69 -3.89 2.26
N LEU A 36 18.17 -2.95 1.44
CA LEU A 36 17.42 -1.75 1.08
C LEU A 36 16.13 -2.05 0.28
N LEU A 37 16.17 -3.02 -0.63
CA LEU A 37 14.99 -3.45 -1.39
C LEU A 37 13.94 -4.11 -0.48
N GLN A 38 14.39 -4.90 0.49
CA GLN A 38 13.52 -5.54 1.48
C GLN A 38 12.91 -4.51 2.42
N GLU A 39 13.68 -3.53 2.90
CA GLU A 39 13.18 -2.42 3.73
C GLU A 39 12.14 -1.58 2.96
N GLY A 40 12.41 -1.28 1.69
CA GLY A 40 11.45 -0.59 0.83
C GLY A 40 10.14 -1.37 0.65
N ALA A 41 10.22 -2.69 0.48
CA ALA A 41 9.04 -3.56 0.41
C ALA A 41 8.26 -3.58 1.74
N HIS A 42 8.97 -3.60 2.88
CA HIS A 42 8.36 -3.52 4.21
C HIS A 42 7.60 -2.21 4.43
N HIS A 43 8.19 -1.07 4.07
CA HIS A 43 7.51 0.22 4.15
C HIS A 43 6.25 0.30 3.27
N LEU A 44 6.27 -0.31 2.07
CA LEU A 44 5.07 -0.39 1.23
C LEU A 44 3.97 -1.24 1.87
N GLN A 45 4.32 -2.31 2.58
CA GLN A 45 3.35 -3.11 3.33
C GLN A 45 2.67 -2.30 4.44
N LEU A 46 3.44 -1.49 5.19
CA LEU A 46 2.89 -0.57 6.19
C LEU A 46 1.95 0.46 5.55
N CYS A 47 2.39 1.07 4.44
CA CYS A 47 1.57 2.02 3.68
C CYS A 47 0.23 1.41 3.22
N VAL A 48 0.24 0.16 2.72
CA VAL A 48 -0.98 -0.56 2.34
C VAL A 48 -1.91 -0.74 3.53
N THR A 49 -1.36 -1.09 4.70
CA THR A 49 -2.14 -1.28 5.94
C THR A 49 -2.85 0.01 6.36
N GLU A 50 -2.14 1.14 6.33
CA GLU A 50 -2.71 2.46 6.63
C GLU A 50 -3.76 2.89 5.61
N CYS A 51 -3.51 2.64 4.31
CA CYS A 51 -4.47 2.91 3.25
C CYS A 51 -5.76 2.10 3.41
N GLN A 52 -5.65 0.82 3.76
CA GLN A 52 -6.81 -0.04 4.04
C GLN A 52 -7.62 0.49 5.23
N PHE A 53 -6.93 0.89 6.31
CA PHE A 53 -7.59 1.51 7.46
C PHE A 53 -8.33 2.80 7.06
N ALA A 54 -7.69 3.69 6.29
CA ALA A 54 -8.31 4.92 5.80
C ALA A 54 -9.52 4.63 4.89
N ALA A 55 -9.41 3.67 3.97
CA ALA A 55 -10.50 3.27 3.08
C ALA A 55 -11.72 2.77 3.87
N GLN A 56 -11.51 1.93 4.88
CA GLN A 56 -12.57 1.43 5.74
C GLN A 56 -13.27 2.57 6.49
N ARG A 57 -12.51 3.56 7.00
CA ARG A 57 -13.09 4.72 7.67
C ARG A 57 -13.93 5.57 6.72
N ILE A 58 -13.41 5.87 5.52
CA ILE A 58 -14.15 6.64 4.51
C ILE A 58 -15.44 5.92 4.10
N ALA A 59 -15.38 4.61 3.87
CA ALA A 59 -16.57 3.81 3.54
C ALA A 59 -17.61 3.85 4.67
N LYS A 60 -17.17 3.77 5.95
CA LYS A 60 -18.06 3.88 7.11
C LYS A 60 -18.67 5.27 7.26
N THR A 61 -17.90 6.34 7.07
CA THR A 61 -18.40 7.73 7.13
C THR A 61 -19.39 8.00 5.99
N ALA A 62 -19.14 7.48 4.78
CA ALA A 62 -20.05 7.62 3.65
C ALA A 62 -21.36 6.82 3.82
N ALA A 63 -21.36 5.77 4.65
CA ALA A 63 -22.52 4.92 4.92
C ALA A 63 -23.40 5.42 6.08
N GLN A 64 -23.01 6.50 6.79
CA GLN A 64 -23.83 7.12 7.82
C GLN A 64 -24.78 8.13 7.16
N PRO A 65 -26.11 7.90 7.16
CA PRO A 65 -27.04 8.94 6.75
C PRO A 65 -26.88 10.11 7.73
N ALA A 66 -26.81 11.33 7.19
CA ALA A 66 -26.97 12.54 7.98
C ALA A 66 -28.27 12.41 8.77
N MET A 67 -28.17 12.11 10.07
CA MET A 67 -29.32 12.15 10.96
C MET A 67 -29.74 13.62 11.08
N ALA A 68 -31.04 13.83 10.88
CA ALA A 68 -31.77 15.09 10.81
C ALA A 68 -31.52 16.04 11.99
#